data_AF-A0A351K6A1-F1
#
_entry.id   AF-A0A351K6A1-F1
#
_cell.length_a   1.000
_cell.length_b   1.000
_cell.length_c   1.000
_cell.angle_alpha   90.00
_cell.angle_beta   90.00
_cell.angle_gamma   90.00
#
_symmetry.space_group_name_H-M   'P 1'
#
loop_
_entity.id
_entity.type
_entity.pdbx_description
1 polymer ?
#
loop_
_entity_poly.entity_id
_entity_poly.type
_entity_poly.pdbx_seq_one_letter_code
_entity_poly.pdbx_strand_id
1 'polypeptide(L)'
;MVTPTRFVLSIGLVTLSTAGCSTLTGADHTVDVNGQGYTSTEADALFDEYFAESEIFGTTPLDSGGFGDADRARLLLNAMVRSSSVRSILDQSGDDITDTDLDLYFSTLPSENPINELSEQMRELIAMTSVDVITSALARAELPDADELEELYLSAPVSTGLLCLRHILVETEQEANDIIDELRNGADFAEL
;
A
#
# COMPACT_ATOMS: atom_id res chain seq x y z
N MET A 1 27.24 28.96 68.07
CA MET A 1 26.90 27.53 67.87
C MET A 1 26.03 27.46 66.62
N VAL A 2 26.63 27.06 65.51
CA VAL A 2 25.98 26.97 64.19
C VAL A 2 26.19 25.53 63.72
N THR A 3 25.10 24.82 63.47
CA THR A 3 25.10 23.45 62.95
C THR A 3 24.99 23.50 61.43
N PRO A 4 25.83 22.77 60.66
CA PRO A 4 25.81 22.87 59.20
C PRO A 4 24.73 21.96 58.59
N THR A 5 23.92 22.55 57.72
CA THR A 5 22.90 21.90 56.89
C THR A 5 23.59 21.07 55.81
N ARG A 6 23.31 19.76 55.77
CA ARG A 6 23.80 18.86 54.71
C ARG A 6 22.91 18.97 53.48
N PHE A 7 23.41 19.61 52.43
CA PHE A 7 22.83 19.59 51.08
C PHE A 7 23.17 18.23 50.43
N VAL A 8 22.14 17.44 50.11
CA VAL A 8 22.29 16.22 49.30
C VAL A 8 21.96 16.59 47.86
N LEU A 9 22.96 16.54 46.99
CA LEU A 9 22.85 16.83 45.56
C LEU A 9 22.45 15.53 44.84
N SER A 10 21.19 15.40 44.46
CA SER A 10 20.69 14.27 43.67
C SER A 10 21.07 14.46 42.20
N ILE A 11 21.96 13.61 41.69
CA ILE A 11 22.32 13.53 40.27
C ILE A 11 21.13 12.95 39.51
N GLY A 12 20.51 13.76 38.66
CA GLY A 12 19.45 13.33 37.75
C GLY A 12 20.02 12.45 36.65
N LEU A 13 19.65 11.18 36.67
CA LEU A 13 19.91 10.22 35.60
C LEU A 13 19.07 10.61 34.38
N VAL A 14 19.70 11.18 33.35
CA VAL A 14 19.05 11.45 32.07
C VAL A 14 18.84 10.10 31.38
N THR A 15 17.63 9.57 31.47
CA THR A 15 17.19 8.43 30.65
C THR A 15 17.10 8.91 29.21
N LEU A 16 18.10 8.58 28.38
CA LEU A 16 17.95 8.62 26.94
C LEU A 16 16.88 7.58 26.58
N SER A 17 15.66 8.06 26.35
CA SER A 17 14.64 7.29 25.67
C SER A 17 15.17 6.95 24.28
N THR A 18 15.51 5.68 24.06
CA THR A 18 15.61 5.13 22.72
C THR A 18 14.23 5.31 22.08
N ALA A 19 14.07 6.36 21.27
CA ALA A 19 13.03 6.38 20.25
C ALA A 19 13.40 5.28 19.27
N GLY A 20 13.04 4.03 19.61
CA GLY A 20 12.91 2.99 18.61
C GLY A 20 11.91 3.49 17.59
N CYS A 21 12.16 3.22 16.30
CA CYS A 21 11.18 3.41 15.26
C CYS A 21 9.99 2.46 15.51
N SER A 22 9.16 2.72 16.50
CA SER A 22 7.83 2.15 16.62
C SER A 22 6.85 3.12 15.96
N THR A 23 6.98 3.30 14.65
CA THR A 23 5.97 3.98 13.83
C THR A 23 4.69 3.14 13.67
N LEU A 24 4.63 1.95 14.30
CA LEU A 24 3.46 1.07 14.35
C LEU A 24 3.08 0.79 15.81
N THR A 25 2.78 1.82 16.58
CA THR A 25 2.05 1.64 17.85
C THR A 25 0.60 2.02 17.58
N GLY A 26 -0.24 1.03 17.30
CA GLY A 26 -1.70 1.19 17.17
C GLY A 26 -2.30 0.98 15.78
N ALA A 27 -1.54 0.52 14.78
CA ALA A 27 -2.12 0.08 13.51
C ALA A 27 -2.70 -1.33 13.69
N ASP A 28 -4.03 -1.46 13.66
CA ASP A 28 -4.75 -2.73 13.66
C ASP A 28 -4.73 -3.41 12.28
N HIS A 29 -3.91 -2.91 11.34
CA HIS A 29 -3.88 -3.34 9.95
C HIS A 29 -2.56 -4.01 9.57
N THR A 30 -2.66 -5.18 8.94
CA THR A 30 -1.52 -5.87 8.33
C THR A 30 -1.28 -5.38 6.90
N VAL A 31 -2.35 -5.01 6.19
CA VAL A 31 -2.30 -4.38 4.87
C VAL A 31 -3.19 -3.14 4.90
N ASP A 32 -2.65 -2.00 4.49
CA ASP A 32 -3.39 -0.76 4.26
C ASP A 32 -2.90 -0.12 2.96
N VAL A 33 -3.84 0.10 2.04
CA VAL A 33 -3.65 0.79 0.77
C VAL A 33 -4.74 1.85 0.68
N ASN A 34 -4.38 3.10 0.97
CA ASN A 34 -5.29 4.25 0.96
C ASN A 34 -6.56 4.02 1.80
N GLY A 35 -6.44 3.39 2.98
CA GLY A 35 -7.58 3.09 3.86
C GLY A 35 -8.38 1.84 3.49
N GLN A 36 -8.05 1.17 2.39
CA GLN A 36 -8.55 -0.16 2.03
C GLN A 36 -7.53 -1.22 2.43
N GLY A 37 -7.95 -2.32 3.02
CA GLY A 37 -6.96 -3.15 3.72
C GLY A 37 -7.50 -4.40 4.37
N TYR A 38 -6.62 -5.02 5.16
CA TYR A 38 -6.91 -6.15 6.01
C TYR A 38 -6.41 -5.82 7.42
N THR A 39 -7.28 -5.99 8.41
CA THR A 39 -6.88 -5.95 9.81
C THR A 39 -5.92 -7.10 10.12
N SER A 40 -5.23 -7.02 11.25
CA SER A 40 -4.34 -8.09 11.70
C SER A 40 -5.10 -9.39 11.92
N THR A 41 -6.34 -9.30 12.44
CA THR A 41 -7.19 -10.47 12.66
C THR A 41 -7.61 -11.13 11.34
N GLU A 42 -7.99 -10.34 10.33
CA GLU A 42 -8.39 -10.87 9.02
C GLU A 42 -7.19 -11.48 8.28
N ALA A 43 -6.03 -10.81 8.32
CA ALA A 43 -4.82 -11.34 7.72
C ALA A 43 -4.35 -12.63 8.39
N ASP A 44 -4.38 -12.69 9.72
CA ASP A 44 -4.02 -13.90 10.48
C ASP A 44 -4.96 -15.07 10.12
N ALA A 45 -6.27 -14.82 10.01
CA ALA A 45 -7.22 -15.85 9.59
C ALA A 45 -6.94 -16.39 8.16
N LEU A 46 -6.60 -15.49 7.23
CA LEU A 46 -6.21 -15.88 5.87
C LEU A 46 -4.89 -16.68 5.87
N PHE A 47 -3.91 -16.32 6.69
CA PHE A 47 -2.67 -17.07 6.80
C PHE A 47 -2.91 -18.46 7.41
N ASP A 48 -3.68 -18.55 8.50
CA ASP A 48 -4.01 -19.81 9.15
C ASP A 48 -4.66 -20.78 8.16
N GLU A 49 -5.64 -20.31 7.39
CA GLU A 49 -6.28 -21.11 6.34
C GLU A 49 -5.30 -21.47 5.20
N TYR A 50 -4.51 -20.50 4.70
CA TYR A 50 -3.56 -20.70 3.60
C TYR A 50 -2.48 -21.75 3.92
N PHE A 51 -2.05 -21.84 5.17
CA PHE A 51 -1.09 -22.85 5.61
C PHE A 51 -1.74 -24.17 6.09
N ALA A 52 -2.98 -24.13 6.58
CA ALA A 52 -3.75 -25.34 6.89
C ALA A 52 -4.09 -26.12 5.61
N GLU A 53 -4.53 -25.42 4.56
CA GLU A 53 -4.89 -25.96 3.25
C GLU A 53 -3.68 -26.18 2.34
N SER A 54 -2.63 -26.75 2.93
CA SER A 54 -1.32 -26.93 2.29
C SER A 54 -1.34 -27.74 1.00
N GLU A 55 -2.28 -28.68 0.86
CA GLU A 55 -2.46 -29.46 -0.37
C GLU A 55 -3.00 -28.61 -1.53
N ILE A 56 -3.88 -27.64 -1.24
CA ILE A 56 -4.45 -26.72 -2.23
C ILE A 56 -3.39 -25.71 -2.67
N PHE A 57 -2.68 -25.12 -1.70
CA PHE A 57 -1.80 -23.99 -1.95
C PHE A 57 -0.32 -24.36 -2.17
N GLY A 58 0.02 -25.64 -1.99
CA GLY A 58 1.41 -26.13 -2.08
C GLY A 58 2.31 -25.48 -1.03
N THR A 59 1.77 -25.20 0.16
CA THR A 59 2.50 -24.64 1.30
C THR A 59 3.02 -25.75 2.21
N THR A 60 3.86 -25.41 3.17
CA THR A 60 4.20 -26.31 4.28
C THR A 60 3.39 -25.88 5.50
N PRO A 61 2.68 -26.80 6.19
CA PRO A 61 1.94 -26.46 7.40
C PRO A 61 2.82 -25.77 8.43
N LEU A 62 2.24 -24.82 9.18
CA LEU A 62 2.94 -24.17 10.28
C LEU A 62 3.22 -25.20 11.38
N ASP A 63 4.50 -25.42 11.70
CA ASP A 63 4.90 -26.15 12.90
C ASP A 63 5.24 -25.18 14.04
N SER A 64 5.37 -25.69 15.27
CA SER A 64 5.64 -24.89 16.47
C SER A 64 7.02 -24.20 16.49
N GLY A 65 7.82 -24.32 15.41
CA GLY A 65 9.22 -23.89 15.31
C GLY A 65 9.49 -22.67 14.43
N GLY A 66 8.56 -22.29 13.54
CA GLY A 66 8.57 -20.94 12.96
C GLY A 66 8.42 -20.85 11.44
N PHE A 67 7.90 -19.67 11.06
CA PHE A 67 7.72 -19.09 9.72
C PHE A 67 7.58 -20.14 8.60
N GLY A 68 6.33 -20.54 8.35
CA GLY A 68 5.96 -21.18 7.09
C GLY A 68 6.55 -20.42 5.91
N ASP A 69 6.85 -21.17 4.84
CA ASP A 69 7.50 -20.71 3.60
C ASP A 69 7.31 -19.19 3.36
N ALA A 70 8.33 -18.41 3.73
CA ALA A 70 8.22 -16.95 3.78
C ALA A 70 7.91 -16.35 2.40
N ASP A 71 8.26 -17.06 1.33
CA ASP A 71 7.94 -16.64 -0.03
C ASP A 71 6.47 -16.91 -0.36
N ARG A 72 5.87 -17.97 0.20
CA ARG A 72 4.42 -18.22 0.15
C ARG A 72 3.64 -17.21 0.98
N ALA A 73 4.14 -16.87 2.16
CA ALA A 73 3.52 -15.81 2.97
C ALA A 73 3.52 -14.47 2.21
N ARG A 74 4.64 -14.13 1.55
CA ARG A 74 4.73 -12.94 0.68
C ARG A 74 3.78 -12.99 -0.51
N LEU A 75 3.56 -14.16 -1.11
CA LEU A 75 2.58 -14.33 -2.18
C LEU A 75 1.16 -13.97 -1.72
N LEU A 76 0.76 -14.44 -0.53
CA LEU A 76 -0.55 -14.10 0.03
C LEU A 76 -0.65 -12.59 0.35
N LEU A 77 0.40 -12.00 0.95
CA LEU A 77 0.46 -10.55 1.19
C LEU A 77 0.34 -9.75 -0.10
N ASN A 78 1.02 -10.16 -1.17
CA ASN A 78 0.91 -9.49 -2.46
C ASN A 78 -0.50 -9.58 -3.04
N ALA A 79 -1.20 -10.71 -2.85
CA ALA A 79 -2.60 -10.83 -3.24
C ALA A 79 -3.49 -9.87 -2.42
N MET A 80 -3.29 -9.79 -1.10
CA MET A 80 -4.02 -8.85 -0.24
C MET A 80 -3.79 -7.40 -0.67
N VAL A 81 -2.53 -6.98 -0.86
CA VAL A 81 -2.17 -5.64 -1.32
C VAL A 81 -2.82 -5.32 -2.67
N ARG A 82 -2.79 -6.26 -3.62
CA ARG A 82 -3.42 -6.08 -4.93
C ARG A 82 -4.93 -5.93 -4.81
N SER A 83 -5.59 -6.76 -3.99
CA SER A 83 -7.03 -6.66 -3.73
C SER A 83 -7.38 -5.30 -3.13
N SER A 84 -6.68 -4.86 -2.08
CA SER A 84 -6.84 -3.55 -1.45
C SER A 84 -6.62 -2.40 -2.44
N SER A 85 -5.66 -2.52 -3.36
CA SER A 85 -5.41 -1.52 -4.40
C SER A 85 -6.59 -1.39 -5.36
N VAL A 86 -7.19 -2.50 -5.78
CA VAL A 86 -8.39 -2.48 -6.65
C VAL A 86 -9.56 -1.84 -5.91
N ARG A 87 -9.81 -2.23 -4.65
CA ARG A 87 -10.87 -1.61 -3.83
C ARG A 87 -10.64 -0.11 -3.62
N SER A 88 -9.40 0.31 -3.41
CA SER A 88 -9.06 1.73 -3.29
C SER A 88 -9.35 2.54 -4.56
N ILE A 89 -9.32 1.91 -5.73
CA ILE A 89 -9.71 2.57 -6.98
C ILE A 89 -11.24 2.69 -7.06
N LEU A 90 -11.96 1.62 -6.73
CA LEU A 90 -13.43 1.59 -6.79
C LEU A 90 -14.08 2.51 -5.75
N ASP A 91 -13.50 2.60 -4.56
CA ASP A 91 -14.00 3.44 -3.45
C ASP A 91 -14.00 4.94 -3.81
N GLN A 92 -13.15 5.38 -4.76
CA GLN A 92 -13.15 6.77 -5.25
C GLN A 92 -14.48 7.15 -5.92
N SER A 93 -15.17 6.19 -6.54
CA SER A 93 -16.52 6.39 -7.11
C SER A 93 -17.63 5.85 -6.20
N GLY A 94 -17.31 5.41 -4.97
CA GLY A 94 -18.25 4.77 -4.06
C GLY A 94 -18.72 3.40 -4.51
N ASP A 95 -17.94 2.73 -5.37
CA ASP A 95 -18.17 1.37 -5.84
C ASP A 95 -17.34 0.34 -5.05
N ASP A 96 -17.67 -0.93 -5.21
CA ASP A 96 -16.90 -2.06 -4.67
C ASP A 96 -16.96 -3.27 -5.63
N ILE A 97 -16.22 -4.32 -5.30
CA ILE A 97 -16.33 -5.65 -5.92
C ILE A 97 -17.71 -6.22 -5.60
N THR A 98 -18.38 -6.76 -6.61
CA THR A 98 -19.73 -7.34 -6.47
C THR A 98 -19.71 -8.85 -6.65
N ASP A 99 -20.74 -9.53 -6.15
CA ASP A 99 -20.96 -10.95 -6.41
C ASP A 99 -20.97 -11.28 -7.91
N THR A 100 -21.50 -10.37 -8.73
CA THR A 100 -21.52 -10.54 -10.20
C THR A 100 -20.11 -10.56 -10.79
N ASP A 101 -19.18 -9.79 -10.24
CA ASP A 101 -17.77 -9.84 -10.67
C ASP A 101 -17.14 -11.16 -10.25
N LEU A 102 -17.33 -11.56 -8.99
CA LEU A 102 -16.76 -12.79 -8.43
C LEU A 102 -17.28 -14.04 -9.15
N ASP A 103 -18.54 -14.04 -9.57
CA ASP A 103 -19.16 -15.13 -10.33
C ASP A 103 -18.48 -15.37 -11.69
N LEU A 104 -17.81 -14.36 -12.28
CA LEU A 104 -17.01 -14.55 -13.49
C LEU A 104 -15.88 -15.58 -13.27
N TYR A 105 -15.36 -15.68 -12.05
CA TYR A 105 -14.40 -16.70 -11.67
C TYR A 105 -15.09 -17.99 -11.20
N PHE A 106 -16.00 -17.90 -10.23
CA PHE A 106 -16.56 -19.10 -9.59
C PHE A 106 -17.43 -19.96 -10.50
N SER A 107 -18.12 -19.36 -11.47
CA SER A 107 -18.92 -20.13 -12.45
C SER A 107 -18.08 -21.04 -13.35
N THR A 108 -16.76 -20.82 -13.40
CA THR A 108 -15.82 -21.66 -14.17
C THR A 108 -15.32 -22.87 -13.40
N LEU A 109 -15.50 -22.91 -12.08
CA LEU A 109 -15.01 -23.99 -11.24
C LEU A 109 -16.00 -25.18 -11.25
N PRO A 110 -15.51 -26.43 -11.38
CA PRO A 110 -16.33 -27.61 -11.11
C PRO A 110 -16.89 -27.60 -9.68
N SER A 111 -18.05 -28.21 -9.43
CA SER A 111 -18.65 -28.30 -8.09
C SER A 111 -17.72 -28.93 -7.06
N GLU A 112 -16.97 -29.95 -7.46
CA GLU A 112 -16.02 -30.68 -6.61
C GLU A 112 -14.65 -30.00 -6.45
N ASN A 113 -14.49 -28.77 -6.95
CA ASN A 113 -13.21 -28.07 -6.83
C ASN A 113 -12.95 -27.73 -5.34
N PRO A 114 -11.78 -28.07 -4.77
CA PRO A 114 -11.46 -27.78 -3.37
C PRO A 114 -11.56 -26.30 -2.98
N ILE A 115 -11.40 -25.38 -3.94
CA ILE A 115 -11.57 -23.94 -3.71
C ILE A 115 -13.00 -23.60 -3.21
N ASN A 116 -14.01 -24.40 -3.56
CA ASN A 116 -15.39 -24.16 -3.14
C ASN A 116 -15.62 -24.36 -1.64
N GLU A 117 -14.74 -25.09 -0.95
CA GLU A 117 -14.82 -25.39 0.49
C GLU A 117 -14.05 -24.37 1.34
N LEU A 118 -13.28 -23.47 0.71
CA LEU A 118 -12.53 -22.42 1.38
C LEU A 118 -13.46 -21.34 1.96
N SER A 119 -12.96 -20.56 2.91
CA SER A 119 -13.67 -19.43 3.47
C SER A 119 -14.03 -18.40 2.40
N GLU A 120 -15.09 -17.63 2.63
CA GLU A 120 -15.54 -16.58 1.72
C GLU A 120 -14.43 -15.57 1.41
N GLN A 121 -13.68 -15.14 2.43
CA GLN A 121 -12.57 -14.19 2.26
C GLN A 121 -11.42 -14.78 1.42
N MET A 122 -11.06 -16.05 1.64
CA MET A 122 -10.02 -16.71 0.85
C MET A 122 -10.48 -16.90 -0.59
N ARG A 123 -11.73 -17.32 -0.78
CA ARG A 123 -12.36 -17.45 -2.10
C ARG A 123 -12.34 -16.12 -2.85
N GLU A 124 -12.80 -15.04 -2.21
CA GLU A 124 -12.79 -13.70 -2.81
C GLU A 124 -11.37 -13.28 -3.21
N LEU A 125 -10.39 -13.48 -2.32
CA LEU A 125 -8.99 -13.16 -2.60
C LEU A 125 -8.44 -13.94 -3.81
N ILE A 126 -8.79 -15.22 -3.94
CA ILE A 126 -8.45 -16.05 -5.09
C ILE A 126 -9.13 -15.53 -6.36
N ALA A 127 -10.43 -15.24 -6.31
CA ALA A 127 -11.17 -14.69 -7.45
C ALA A 127 -10.58 -13.34 -7.90
N MET A 128 -10.14 -12.51 -6.96
CA MET A 128 -9.42 -11.25 -7.22
C MET A 128 -8.02 -11.43 -7.83
N THR A 129 -7.55 -12.66 -8.05
CA THR A 129 -6.39 -12.90 -8.92
C THR A 129 -6.77 -12.95 -10.41
N SER A 130 -8.05 -13.21 -10.72
CA SER A 130 -8.57 -13.27 -12.09
C SER A 130 -8.58 -11.90 -12.76
N VAL A 131 -8.15 -11.88 -14.02
CA VAL A 131 -8.17 -10.66 -14.86
C VAL A 131 -9.60 -10.25 -15.17
N ASP A 132 -10.50 -11.21 -15.40
CA ASP A 132 -11.89 -10.92 -15.78
C ASP A 132 -12.66 -10.25 -14.63
N VAL A 133 -12.46 -10.72 -13.40
CA VAL A 133 -13.04 -10.13 -12.18
C VAL A 133 -12.60 -8.68 -12.03
N ILE A 134 -11.28 -8.44 -12.08
CA ILE A 134 -10.73 -7.09 -11.92
C ILE A 134 -11.16 -6.16 -13.05
N THR A 135 -11.16 -6.65 -14.30
CA THR A 135 -11.53 -5.82 -15.44
C THR A 135 -13.01 -5.46 -15.39
N SER A 136 -13.88 -6.40 -15.02
CA SER A 136 -15.31 -6.16 -14.83
C SER A 136 -15.56 -5.11 -13.74
N ALA A 137 -14.86 -5.22 -12.61
CA ALA A 137 -14.98 -4.26 -11.53
C ALA A 137 -14.47 -2.87 -11.93
N LEU A 138 -13.23 -2.77 -12.42
CA LEU A 138 -12.61 -1.49 -12.79
C LEU A 138 -13.28 -0.81 -13.98
N ALA A 139 -14.03 -1.54 -14.82
CA ALA A 139 -14.82 -0.93 -15.89
C ALA A 139 -15.96 -0.04 -15.36
N ARG A 140 -16.33 -0.17 -14.08
CA ARG A 140 -17.30 0.69 -13.41
C ARG A 140 -16.67 1.91 -12.74
N ALA A 141 -15.36 1.87 -12.46
CA ALA A 141 -14.67 2.97 -11.82
C ALA A 141 -14.77 4.23 -12.70
N GLU A 142 -15.05 5.36 -12.06
CA GLU A 142 -15.01 6.66 -12.73
C GLU A 142 -13.54 6.99 -13.05
N LEU A 143 -13.22 7.09 -14.34
CA LEU A 143 -11.89 7.46 -14.77
C LEU A 143 -11.77 8.98 -14.71
N PRO A 144 -10.66 9.52 -14.17
CA PRO A 144 -10.46 10.96 -14.15
C PRO A 144 -10.47 11.50 -15.58
N ASP A 145 -11.07 12.67 -15.77
CA ASP A 145 -11.06 13.33 -17.06
C ASP A 145 -9.67 13.90 -17.41
N ALA A 146 -9.51 14.49 -18.59
CA ALA A 146 -8.21 14.98 -19.04
C ALA A 146 -7.64 16.09 -18.15
N ASP A 147 -8.50 16.98 -17.62
CA ASP A 147 -8.09 18.10 -16.80
C ASP A 147 -7.70 17.59 -15.40
N GLU A 148 -8.46 16.64 -14.85
CA GLU A 148 -8.14 15.95 -13.59
C GLU A 148 -6.86 15.11 -13.69
N LEU A 149 -6.63 14.42 -14.82
CA LEU A 149 -5.39 13.69 -15.07
C LEU A 149 -4.18 14.63 -15.13
N GLU A 150 -4.33 15.80 -15.73
CA GLU A 150 -3.30 16.83 -15.75
C GLU A 150 -3.00 17.32 -14.32
N GLU A 151 -4.03 17.60 -13.52
CA GLU A 151 -3.86 18.01 -12.12
C GLU A 151 -3.15 16.91 -11.29
N LEU A 152 -3.57 15.65 -11.42
CA LEU A 152 -2.95 14.50 -10.78
C LEU A 152 -1.47 14.38 -11.16
N TYR A 153 -1.14 14.51 -12.45
CA TYR A 153 0.24 14.49 -12.93
C TYR A 153 1.06 15.64 -12.35
N LEU A 154 0.55 16.88 -12.42
CA LEU A 154 1.25 18.07 -11.96
C LEU A 154 1.44 18.07 -10.43
N SER A 155 0.53 17.45 -9.67
CA SER A 155 0.65 17.35 -8.21
C SER A 155 1.84 16.49 -7.76
N ALA A 156 2.19 15.45 -8.54
CA ALA A 156 3.25 14.50 -8.18
C ALA A 156 3.86 13.83 -9.43
N PRO A 157 4.52 14.56 -10.34
CA PRO A 157 4.97 14.01 -11.62
C PRO A 157 6.00 12.89 -11.45
N VAL A 158 6.82 12.98 -10.40
CA VAL A 158 7.82 11.97 -10.02
C VAL A 158 7.16 10.62 -9.69
N SER A 159 5.93 10.61 -9.16
CA SER A 159 5.23 9.37 -8.77
C SER A 159 4.89 8.48 -9.96
N THR A 160 4.73 9.07 -11.15
CA THR A 160 4.40 8.33 -12.37
C THR A 160 5.63 7.69 -13.03
N GLY A 161 6.85 8.08 -12.61
CA GLY A 161 8.10 7.71 -13.28
C GLY A 161 8.28 8.36 -14.66
N LEU A 162 7.32 9.18 -15.12
CA LEU A 162 7.37 9.90 -16.39
C LEU A 162 7.62 11.39 -16.13
N LEU A 163 8.78 11.89 -16.51
CA LEU A 163 9.13 13.31 -16.37
C LEU A 163 9.13 14.00 -17.74
N CYS A 164 8.22 14.93 -17.96
CA CYS A 164 8.27 15.85 -19.08
C CYS A 164 9.19 17.02 -18.72
N LEU A 165 10.47 16.93 -19.10
CA LEU A 165 11.47 17.95 -18.78
C LEU A 165 11.75 18.84 -19.99
N ARG A 166 11.96 20.12 -19.72
CA ARG A 166 12.61 21.07 -20.64
C ARG A 166 13.93 21.50 -20.01
N HIS A 167 14.92 21.80 -20.84
CA HIS A 167 16.27 22.14 -20.38
C HIS A 167 16.78 23.37 -21.11
N ILE A 168 17.28 24.34 -20.36
CA ILE A 168 18.05 25.47 -20.85
C ILE A 168 19.50 25.27 -20.38
N LEU A 169 20.43 25.34 -21.32
CA LEU A 169 21.87 25.25 -21.06
C LEU A 169 22.48 26.63 -21.25
N VAL A 170 23.20 27.10 -20.23
CA VAL A 170 23.89 28.40 -20.23
C VAL A 170 25.37 28.23 -19.94
N GLU A 171 26.17 29.23 -20.32
CA GLU A 171 27.62 29.16 -20.16
C GLU A 171 28.07 29.51 -18.73
N THR A 172 27.25 30.25 -17.98
CA THR A 172 27.64 30.78 -16.67
C THR A 172 26.55 30.60 -15.61
N GLU A 173 26.97 30.52 -14.35
CA GLU A 173 26.05 30.47 -13.20
C GLU A 173 25.22 31.77 -13.06
N GLN A 174 25.79 32.91 -13.44
CA GLN A 174 25.08 34.20 -13.43
C GLN A 174 23.85 34.14 -14.35
N GLU A 175 24.05 33.71 -15.59
CA GLU A 175 22.98 33.56 -16.59
C GLU A 175 21.93 32.53 -16.16
N ALA A 176 22.36 31.44 -15.49
CA ALA A 176 21.43 30.46 -14.93
C ALA A 176 20.52 31.08 -13.85
N ASN A 177 21.08 31.88 -12.96
CA ASN A 177 20.33 32.53 -11.89
C ASN A 177 19.36 33.57 -12.43
N ASP A 178 19.78 34.35 -13.42
CA ASP A 178 18.92 35.35 -14.07
C ASP A 178 17.70 34.67 -14.73
N ILE A 179 17.91 33.58 -15.48
CA ILE A 179 16.83 32.77 -16.08
C ILE A 179 15.90 32.15 -15.02
N ILE A 180 16.46 31.63 -13.91
CA ILE A 180 15.64 31.09 -12.81
C ILE A 180 14.73 32.17 -12.22
N ASP A 181 15.24 33.40 -12.05
CA ASP A 181 14.46 34.50 -11.53
C ASP A 181 13.37 34.93 -12.52
N GLU A 182 13.64 34.95 -13.82
CA GLU A 182 12.63 35.19 -14.87
C GLU A 182 11.52 34.14 -14.84
N LEU A 183 11.88 32.85 -14.78
CA LEU A 183 10.92 31.74 -14.69
C LEU A 183 10.05 31.83 -13.43
N ARG A 184 10.63 32.17 -12.28
CA ARG A 184 9.89 32.38 -11.02
C ARG A 184 8.93 33.56 -11.10
N ASN A 185 9.22 34.55 -11.94
CA ASN A 185 8.38 35.71 -12.21
C ASN A 185 7.33 35.45 -13.30
N GLY A 186 7.24 34.22 -13.83
CA GLY A 186 6.20 33.80 -14.77
C GLY A 186 6.56 33.96 -16.25
N ALA A 187 7.84 34.12 -16.59
CA ALA A 187 8.29 34.05 -17.98
C ALA A 187 8.02 32.65 -18.58
N ASP A 188 7.70 32.59 -19.88
CA ASP A 188 7.52 31.32 -20.58
C ASP A 188 8.89 30.66 -20.83
N PHE A 189 9.05 29.41 -20.36
CA PHE A 189 10.25 28.61 -20.58
C PHE A 189 10.59 28.46 -22.07
N ALA A 190 9.60 28.48 -22.97
CA ALA A 190 9.86 28.36 -24.42
C ALA A 190 10.46 29.63 -25.05
N GLU A 191 10.41 30.76 -24.36
CA GLU A 191 10.90 32.06 -24.83
C GLU A 191 12.28 32.45 -24.25
N LEU A 192 12.81 31.63 -23.31
CA LEU A 192 14.12 31.78 -22.67
C LEU A 192 15.15 30.81 -23.26
#